data_AF-A0A7Z9KVB4-F1
#
_entry.id   AF-A0A7Z9KVB4-F1
#
_cell.length_a   1.000
_cell.length_b   1.000
_cell.length_c   1.000
_cell.angle_alpha   90.00
_cell.angle_beta   90.00
_cell.angle_gamma   90.00
#
_symmetry.space_group_name_H-M   'P 1'
#
loop_
_entity.id
_entity.type
_entity.pdbx_description
1 polymer ?
#
loop_
_entity_poly.entity_id
_entity_poly.type
_entity_poly.pdbx_seq_one_letter_code
_entity_poly.pdbx_strand_id
1 'polypeptide(L)' 'MNRTERYFANGELISTNQRNVTWDEVRANRQQALDETDWRAVKDRTMSQAWKDYRQALRDLPQDHDEANDAADNWPEAPE' A
#
# COMPACT_ATOMS: atom_id res chain seq x y z
N MET A 1 -0.57 2.17 -2.23
CA MET A 1 -0.71 1.50 -3.53
C MET A 1 -0.98 2.58 -4.56
N ASN A 2 -0.19 2.72 -5.63
CA ASN A 2 -0.46 3.77 -6.62
C ASN A 2 -1.48 3.27 -7.65
N ARG A 3 -2.68 3.87 -7.66
CA ARG A 3 -3.74 3.62 -8.66
C ARG A 3 -3.92 4.73 -9.69
N THR A 4 -3.03 5.72 -9.67
CA THR A 4 -3.07 6.88 -10.56
C THR A 4 -2.31 6.57 -11.84
N GLU A 5 -3.02 6.55 -12.97
CA GLU A 5 -2.47 6.38 -14.31
C GLU A 5 -2.26 7.74 -14.96
N ARG A 6 -1.03 8.00 -15.43
CA ARG A 6 -0.65 9.25 -16.10
C ARG A 6 -0.38 8.97 -17.57
N TYR A 7 -1.10 9.67 -18.44
CA TYR A 7 -0.97 9.56 -19.88
C TYR A 7 -0.15 10.74 -20.40
N PHE A 8 0.98 10.43 -21.04
CA PHE A 8 1.87 11.41 -21.64
C PHE A 8 1.84 11.28 -23.17
N ALA A 9 1.78 12.40 -23.90
CA ALA A 9 2.20 12.40 -25.30
C ALA A 9 3.16 13.55 -25.57
N ASN A 10 4.18 13.27 -26.37
CA ASN A 10 5.27 14.20 -26.70
C ASN A 10 5.97 14.82 -25.47
N GLY A 11 5.99 14.11 -24.34
CA GLY A 11 6.59 14.58 -23.09
C GLY A 11 5.70 15.47 -22.22
N GLU A 12 4.48 15.79 -22.66
CA GLU A 12 3.50 16.54 -21.87
C GLU A 12 2.46 15.60 -21.24
N LEU A 13 2.09 15.88 -19.98
CA LEU A 13 1.03 15.15 -19.28
C LEU A 13 -0.32 15.62 -19.83
N ILE A 14 -1.05 14.71 -20.46
CA ILE A 14 -2.32 15.00 -21.13
C ILE A 14 -3.52 14.67 -20.24
N SER A 15 -3.43 13.57 -19.48
CA SER A 15 -4.52 13.14 -18.62
C SER A 15 -4.00 12.34 -17.44
N THR A 16 -4.69 12.51 -16.30
CA THR A 16 -4.53 11.69 -15.12
C THR A 16 -5.85 10.98 -14.87
N ASN A 17 -5.86 9.66 -14.84
CA ASN A 17 -7.02 8.85 -14.47
C ASN A 17 -6.74 8.05 -13.20
N GLN A 18 -7.78 7.77 -12.41
CA GLN A 18 -7.71 6.84 -11.28
C GLN A 18 -8.35 5.52 -11.68
N ARG A 19 -7.61 4.42 -11.58
CA ARG A 19 -8.15 3.09 -11.81
C ARG A 19 -8.93 2.64 -10.58
N ASN A 20 -10.10 2.03 -10.80
CA ASN A 20 -10.82 1.33 -9.74
C ASN A 20 -10.05 0.08 -9.34
N VAL A 21 -9.90 -0.13 -8.04
CA VAL A 21 -9.25 -1.29 -7.45
C VAL A 21 -10.26 -2.15 -6.71
N THR A 22 -10.00 -3.45 -6.69
CA THR A 22 -10.82 -4.42 -5.96
C THR A 22 -10.20 -4.81 -4.63
N TRP A 23 -11.00 -5.36 -3.72
CA TRP A 23 -10.50 -5.89 -2.44
C TRP A 23 -9.48 -7.02 -2.62
N ASP A 24 -9.55 -7.78 -3.71
CA ASP A 24 -8.57 -8.83 -4.01
C ASP A 24 -7.20 -8.22 -4.33
N GLU A 25 -7.16 -7.13 -5.08
CA GLU A 25 -5.92 -6.39 -5.38
C GLU A 25 -5.33 -5.76 -4.11
N VAL A 26 -6.17 -5.14 -3.27
CA VAL A 26 -5.75 -4.59 -1.97
C VAL A 26 -5.14 -5.69 -1.10
N ARG A 27 -5.79 -6.86 -1.02
CA ARG A 27 -5.27 -8.02 -0.26
C ARG A 27 -3.94 -8.51 -0.82
N ALA A 28 -3.80 -8.61 -2.14
CA ALA A 28 -2.58 -9.07 -2.79
C ALA A 28 -1.40 -8.11 -2.52
N ASN A 29 -1.62 -6.81 -2.70
CA ASN A 29 -0.61 -5.78 -2.41
C ASN A 29 -0.23 -5.77 -0.92
N ARG A 30 -1.21 -6.00 -0.03
CA ARG A 30 -0.97 -6.05 1.41
C ARG A 30 -0.09 -7.25 1.76
N GLN A 31 -0.38 -8.41 1.19
CA GLN A 31 0.43 -9.61 1.41
C GLN A 31 1.85 -9.37 0.93
N GLN A 32 2.02 -8.82 -0.28
CA GLN A 32 3.32 -8.46 -0.82
C GLN A 32 4.10 -7.51 0.11
N ALA A 33 3.47 -6.42 0.57
CA ALA A 33 4.12 -5.46 1.47
C ALA A 33 4.50 -6.06 2.84
N LEU A 34 3.70 -7.00 3.35
CA LEU A 34 4.03 -7.76 4.55
C LEU A 34 5.20 -8.72 4.30
N ASP A 35 5.27 -9.37 3.15
CA ASP A 35 6.34 -10.29 2.79
C ASP A 35 7.68 -9.54 2.58
N GLU A 36 7.65 -8.40 1.88
CA GLU A 36 8.81 -7.53 1.66
C GLU A 36 9.40 -6.97 2.96
N THR A 37 8.58 -6.87 4.01
CA THR A 37 9.00 -6.40 5.34
C THR A 37 9.21 -7.53 6.34
N ASP A 38 8.98 -8.78 5.95
CA ASP A 38 9.01 -9.92 6.87
C ASP A 38 10.42 -10.22 7.41
N TRP A 39 11.44 -9.99 6.59
CA TRP A 39 12.85 -10.12 7.00
C TRP A 39 13.23 -9.19 8.17
N ARG A 40 12.46 -8.13 8.44
CA ARG A 40 12.67 -7.25 9.61
C ARG A 40 12.13 -7.86 10.91
N ALA A 41 11.30 -8.89 10.83
CA ALA A 41 10.70 -9.61 11.95
C ALA A 41 11.49 -10.86 12.40
N VAL A 42 12.68 -11.09 11.85
CA VAL A 42 13.53 -12.24 12.19
C VAL A 42 14.05 -12.15 13.62
N LYS A 43 14.32 -13.30 14.25
CA LYS A 43 14.76 -13.39 15.67
C LYS A 43 16.02 -12.60 15.99
N ASP A 44 16.89 -12.42 15.01
CA ASP A 44 18.18 -11.73 15.19
C ASP A 44 18.05 -10.19 15.17
N ARG A 45 16.86 -9.65 14.90
CA ARG A 45 16.61 -8.20 14.81
C ARG A 45 15.40 -7.81 15.65
N THR A 46 15.51 -6.69 16.35
CA THR A 46 14.34 -6.06 16.96
C THR A 46 13.72 -5.09 15.97
N MET A 47 12.50 -5.40 15.53
CA MET A 47 11.72 -4.51 14.67
C MET A 47 11.41 -3.20 15.40
N SER A 48 11.67 -2.05 14.75
CA SER A 48 11.32 -0.75 15.32
C SER A 48 9.81 -0.60 15.48
N GLN A 49 9.39 0.29 16.37
CA GLN A 49 7.96 0.54 16.58
C GLN A 49 7.27 1.03 15.29
N ALA A 50 7.93 1.92 14.53
CA ALA A 50 7.40 2.39 13.24
C ALA A 50 7.10 1.25 12.25
N TRP A 51 7.97 0.24 12.17
CA TRP A 51 7.74 -0.93 11.31
C TRP A 51 6.59 -1.80 11.80
N LYS A 52 6.38 -1.90 13.13
CA LYS A 52 5.22 -2.61 13.69
C LYS A 52 3.93 -1.87 13.37
N ASP A 53 3.92 -0.55 13.55
CA ASP A 53 2.77 0.30 13.28
C ASP A 53 2.40 0.28 11.79
N TYR A 54 3.39 0.35 10.90
CA TYR A 54 3.19 0.19 9.45
C TYR A 54 2.53 -1.16 9.10
N ARG A 55 3.07 -2.27 9.64
CA ARG A 55 2.52 -3.61 9.39
C ARG A 55 1.13 -3.79 10.01
N GLN A 56 0.81 -3.06 11.07
CA GLN A 56 -0.51 -3.06 11.70
C GLN A 56 -1.50 -2.27 10.84
N ALA A 57 -1.17 -1.04 10.45
CA ALA A 57 -1.97 -0.21 9.56
C ALA A 57 -2.31 -0.93 8.25
N LEU A 58 -1.36 -1.65 7.65
CA LEU A 58 -1.61 -2.50 6.48
C LEU A 58 -2.71 -3.55 6.71
N ARG A 59 -2.78 -4.15 7.90
CA ARG A 59 -3.79 -5.16 8.25
C ARG A 59 -5.15 -4.56 8.55
N ASP A 60 -5.16 -3.32 9.04
CA ASP A 60 -6.35 -2.61 9.48
C ASP A 60 -7.05 -1.85 8.33
N LEU A 61 -6.38 -1.66 7.19
CA LEU A 61 -6.98 -1.13 5.94
C LEU A 61 -8.41 -1.61 5.61
N PRO A 62 -8.74 -2.93 5.61
CA PRO A 62 -10.11 -3.40 5.35
C PRO A 62 -11.10 -3.18 6.50
N GLN A 63 -10.64 -2.79 7.69
CA GLN A 63 -11.51 -2.43 8.82
C GLN A 63 -11.75 -0.93 8.90
N ASP A 64 -10.77 -0.13 8.49
CA ASP A 64 -10.81 1.33 8.55
C ASP A 64 -11.51 1.97 7.33
N HIS A 65 -11.67 1.22 6.24
CA HIS A 65 -12.21 1.70 4.97
C HIS A 65 -13.32 0.77 4.43
N ASP A 66 -14.47 1.36 4.08
CA ASP A 66 -15.61 0.63 3.52
C ASP A 66 -15.39 0.25 2.04
N GLU A 67 -14.59 1.03 1.30
CA GLU A 67 -14.32 0.85 -0.12
C GLU A 67 -12.85 0.50 -0.39
N ALA A 68 -12.60 -0.45 -1.30
CA ALA A 68 -11.25 -0.85 -1.70
C ALA A 68 -10.43 0.31 -2.29
N ASN A 69 -11.12 1.22 -2.98
CA ASN A 69 -10.56 2.44 -3.54
C ASN A 69 -10.02 3.38 -2.45
N ASP A 70 -10.79 3.55 -1.38
CA ASP A 70 -10.43 4.40 -0.24
C ASP A 70 -9.26 3.80 0.54
N ALA A 71 -9.28 2.47 0.76
CA ALA A 71 -8.16 1.74 1.34
C ALA A 71 -6.86 1.87 0.51
N ALA A 72 -6.97 1.90 -0.82
CA ALA A 72 -5.79 2.04 -1.68
C ALA A 72 -5.21 3.46 -1.69
N ASP A 73 -6.06 4.48 -1.55
CA ASP A 73 -5.64 5.88 -1.42
C ASP A 73 -4.98 6.17 -0.07
N ASN A 74 -5.50 5.58 1.00
CA ASN A 74 -4.97 5.74 2.36
C ASN A 74 -3.91 4.69 2.72
N TRP A 75 -3.17 4.20 1.72
CA TRP A 75 -2.15 3.19 1.95
C TRP A 75 -1.03 3.75 2.84
N PRO A 76 -0.65 3.07 3.93
CA PRO A 76 0.37 3.58 4.84
C PRO A 76 1.72 3.68 4.14
N GLU A 77 2.52 4.68 4.52
CA GLU A 77 3.87 4.85 4.00
C GLU A 77 4.87 4.02 4.82
N ALA A 78 5.78 3.32 4.12
CA ALA A 78 6.80 2.53 4.78
C ALA A 78 7.82 3.47 5.48
N PRO A 79 8.17 3.23 6.75
CA PRO A 79 9.15 4.03 7.45
C PRO A 79 10.57 3.79 6.89
N GLU A 80 11.49 4.74 7.13
CA GLU A 80 12.91 4.61 6.75
C GLU A 80 13.67 3.53 7.56
#